data_AF-A0A1F6NW70-F1
#
_entry.id   AF-A0A1F6NW70-F1
#
_cell.length_a   1.000
_cell.length_b   1.000
_cell.length_c   1.000
_cell.angle_alpha   90.00
_cell.angle_beta   90.00
_cell.angle_gamma   90.00
#
_symmetry.space_group_name_H-M   'P 1'
#
loop_
_entity.id
_entity.type
_entity.pdbx_description
1 polymer ?
#
loop_
_entity_poly.entity_id
_entity_poly.type
_entity_poly.pdbx_seq_one_letter_code
_entity_poly.pdbx_strand_id
1 'polypeptide(L)'
;MFQLNKFQPTAECGKPVIYLYPEKTTKVKVQLQLSTLTASEPDYGDGWEVMAEPSGQLTEIKSGTKYPYLFWEGLGSGEAEPTNAGFNVRKENVSKFLDEKLAAQGLNQKEIFDFKEFWLPRMQSAPYYFVIFYGTSDMNSIAPLSVSPRPDTVIRVLMDYRAVSAPLNRPEQKLSALPRKGFTVIEWGGVLYK
;
A
#
# COMPACT_ATOMS: atom_id res chain seq x y z
N MET A 1 18.71 -16.69 -12.48
CA MET A 1 17.84 -16.30 -13.61
C MET A 1 16.59 -15.67 -12.99
N PHE A 2 16.33 -14.37 -13.22
CA PHE A 2 15.14 -13.70 -12.69
C PHE A 2 13.93 -14.26 -13.45
N GLN A 3 13.25 -15.27 -12.89
CA GLN A 3 11.96 -15.68 -13.41
C GLN A 3 10.95 -14.57 -13.10
N LEU A 4 10.10 -14.27 -14.09
CA LEU A 4 8.88 -13.48 -13.91
C LEU A 4 8.00 -14.29 -12.96
N ASN A 5 8.28 -14.24 -11.67
CA ASN A 5 7.38 -14.80 -10.70
C ASN A 5 6.13 -13.95 -10.84
N LYS A 6 5.06 -14.56 -11.35
CA LYS A 6 3.69 -14.16 -11.01
C LYS A 6 3.69 -13.80 -9.52
N PHE A 7 2.98 -12.75 -9.12
CA PHE A 7 2.73 -12.53 -7.70
C PHE A 7 2.22 -13.86 -7.11
N GLN A 8 3.07 -14.57 -6.36
CA GLN A 8 2.77 -15.92 -5.89
C GLN A 8 1.91 -15.77 -4.63
N PRO A 9 0.87 -16.61 -4.44
CA PRO A 9 0.01 -16.60 -3.24
C PRO A 9 0.71 -16.85 -1.89
N THR A 10 2.04 -16.98 -1.87
CA THR A 10 2.85 -17.23 -0.66
C THR A 10 3.51 -15.98 -0.09
N ALA A 11 3.40 -14.82 -0.75
CA ALA A 11 3.96 -13.56 -0.26
C ALA A 11 2.84 -12.69 0.34
N GLU A 12 3.05 -12.22 1.56
CA GLU A 12 2.05 -11.52 2.33
C GLU A 12 2.02 -10.03 1.96
N CYS A 13 0.83 -9.45 1.85
CA CYS A 13 0.68 -8.00 1.88
C CYS A 13 1.00 -7.56 3.31
N GLY A 14 2.21 -7.05 3.52
CA GLY A 14 2.69 -6.55 4.80
C GLY A 14 2.47 -5.07 4.95
N LYS A 15 1.95 -4.68 6.12
CA LYS A 15 1.56 -3.31 6.44
C LYS A 15 0.84 -2.54 5.32
N PRO A 16 -0.21 -3.07 4.67
CA PRO A 16 -1.26 -2.20 4.17
C PRO A 16 -1.83 -1.30 5.27
N VAL A 17 -1.62 0.00 5.14
CA VAL A 17 -2.33 1.01 5.93
C VAL A 17 -3.30 1.78 5.05
N ILE A 18 -4.49 2.05 5.57
CA ILE A 18 -5.58 2.71 4.86
C ILE A 18 -5.90 4.02 5.59
N TYR A 19 -5.71 5.14 4.88
CA TYR A 19 -6.14 6.47 5.32
C TYR A 19 -7.47 6.83 4.67
N LEU A 20 -8.34 7.48 5.45
CA LEU A 20 -9.65 7.94 5.00
C LEU A 20 -9.72 9.46 5.16
N TYR A 21 -9.90 10.17 4.04
CA TYR A 21 -9.96 11.64 4.02
C TYR A 21 -11.31 12.12 3.44
N PRO A 22 -12.40 12.04 4.22
CA PRO A 22 -13.69 12.59 3.79
C PRO A 22 -13.69 14.13 3.85
N GLU A 23 -14.60 14.79 3.13
CA GLU A 23 -14.71 16.27 3.14
C GLU A 23 -15.28 16.82 4.45
N LYS A 24 -16.00 15.97 5.20
CA LYS A 24 -16.53 16.26 6.53
C LYS A 24 -16.48 15.00 7.38
N THR A 25 -16.56 15.14 8.69
CA THR A 25 -16.61 13.98 9.59
C THR A 25 -17.72 13.02 9.17
N THR A 26 -17.34 11.79 8.81
CA THR A 26 -18.22 10.84 8.13
C THR A 26 -18.07 9.46 8.75
N LYS A 27 -19.21 8.77 8.96
CA LYS A 27 -19.19 7.34 9.28
C LYS A 27 -18.78 6.56 8.04
N VAL A 28 -17.69 5.80 8.13
CA VAL A 28 -17.15 5.00 7.03
C VAL A 28 -17.12 3.54 7.45
N LYS A 29 -17.59 2.67 6.55
CA LYS A 29 -17.43 1.22 6.62
C LYS A 29 -16.40 0.78 5.59
N VAL A 30 -15.44 -0.04 6.00
CA VAL A 30 -14.37 -0.58 5.16
C VAL A 30 -14.34 -2.09 5.26
N GLN A 31 -14.32 -2.78 4.12
CA GLN A 31 -14.29 -4.23 4.05
C GLN A 31 -13.24 -4.69 3.03
N LEU A 32 -12.46 -5.68 3.43
CA LEU A 32 -11.43 -6.35 2.64
C LEU A 32 -11.93 -7.71 2.16
N GLN A 33 -11.52 -8.10 0.96
CA GLN A 33 -11.68 -9.47 0.45
C GLN A 33 -10.30 -10.14 0.36
N LEU A 34 -9.96 -10.91 1.38
CA LEU A 34 -8.68 -11.59 1.53
C LEU A 34 -8.89 -13.10 1.59
N SER A 35 -7.88 -13.87 1.19
CA SER A 35 -7.87 -15.32 1.45
C SER A 35 -7.55 -15.60 2.91
N THR A 36 -6.69 -14.79 3.54
CA THR A 36 -6.33 -14.90 4.96
C THR A 36 -5.98 -13.52 5.50
N LEU A 37 -6.51 -13.19 6.69
CA LEU A 37 -6.11 -12.03 7.48
C LEU A 37 -5.27 -12.52 8.65
N THR A 38 -4.06 -12.00 8.81
CA THR A 38 -3.09 -12.43 9.83
C THR A 38 -2.92 -11.41 10.95
N ALA A 39 -3.08 -10.13 10.63
CA ALA A 39 -3.08 -9.03 11.59
C ALA A 39 -4.04 -7.93 11.14
N SER A 40 -4.60 -7.21 12.10
CA SER A 40 -5.41 -6.02 11.84
C SER A 40 -5.38 -5.09 13.03
N GLU A 41 -5.42 -3.78 12.77
CA GLU A 41 -5.64 -2.78 13.81
C GLU A 41 -6.50 -1.63 13.23
N PRO A 42 -7.68 -1.33 13.80
CA PRO A 42 -8.38 -2.04 14.88
C PRO A 42 -8.67 -3.52 14.56
N ASP A 43 -9.19 -4.28 15.52
CA ASP A 43 -9.64 -5.66 15.27
C ASP A 43 -10.69 -5.68 14.14
N TYR A 44 -10.41 -6.45 13.08
CA TYR A 44 -11.19 -6.39 11.84
C TYR A 44 -12.62 -6.90 11.99
N GLY A 45 -12.85 -8.04 12.67
CA GLY A 45 -14.16 -8.69 12.72
C GLY A 45 -14.75 -8.94 11.32
N ASP A 46 -15.89 -8.31 11.02
CA ASP A 46 -16.57 -8.39 9.71
C ASP A 46 -16.30 -7.17 8.80
N GLY A 47 -15.32 -6.36 9.16
CA GLY A 47 -15.02 -5.05 8.58
C GLY A 47 -14.95 -3.95 9.63
N TRP A 48 -14.21 -2.90 9.30
CA TRP A 48 -14.09 -1.74 10.18
C TRP A 48 -15.26 -0.78 10.00
N GLU A 49 -15.75 -0.25 11.11
CA GLU A 49 -16.66 0.90 11.14
C GLU A 49 -16.05 2.01 12.00
N VAL A 50 -15.75 3.14 11.37
CA VAL A 50 -15.07 4.28 12.01
C VAL A 50 -15.79 5.59 11.70
N MET A 51 -15.65 6.55 12.61
CA MET A 51 -15.84 7.96 12.29
C MET A 51 -14.51 8.50 11.76
N ALA A 52 -14.48 8.88 10.48
CA ALA A 52 -13.31 9.47 9.84
C ALA A 52 -13.45 10.99 9.76
N GLU A 53 -12.44 11.72 10.21
CA GLU A 53 -12.35 13.18 10.11
C GLU A 53 -11.57 13.61 8.85
N PRO A 54 -11.78 14.83 8.31
CA PRO A 54 -11.01 15.32 7.17
C PRO A 54 -9.49 15.35 7.38
N SER A 55 -9.05 15.39 8.65
CA SER A 55 -7.64 15.29 9.04
C SER A 55 -7.02 13.91 8.81
N GLY A 56 -7.83 12.87 8.58
CA GLY A 56 -7.43 11.47 8.54
C GLY A 56 -7.49 10.76 9.90
N GLN A 57 -7.80 11.48 11.00
CA GLN A 57 -8.03 10.84 12.30
C GLN A 57 -9.27 9.95 12.22
N LEU A 58 -9.12 8.71 12.67
CA LEU A 58 -10.21 7.74 12.78
C LEU A 58 -10.58 7.55 14.25
N THR A 59 -11.87 7.36 14.52
CA THR A 59 -12.38 6.90 15.81
C THR A 59 -13.20 5.62 15.58
N GLU A 60 -12.78 4.50 16.16
CA GLU A 60 -13.51 3.25 16.07
C GLU A 60 -14.86 3.38 16.79
N ILE A 61 -15.95 2.99 16.13
CA ILE A 61 -17.31 3.19 16.67
C ILE A 61 -17.56 2.33 17.92
N LYS A 62 -17.01 1.11 17.95
CA LYS A 62 -17.25 0.16 19.05
C LYS A 62 -16.56 0.59 20.35
N SER A 63 -15.28 0.93 20.27
CA SER A 63 -14.46 1.23 21.45
C SER A 63 -14.31 2.73 21.75
N GLY A 64 -14.53 3.60 20.76
CA GLY A 64 -14.18 5.03 20.85
C GLY A 64 -12.68 5.31 20.74
N THR A 65 -11.86 4.28 20.49
CA THR A 65 -10.40 4.41 20.37
C THR A 65 -10.04 5.14 19.08
N LYS A 66 -9.02 6.00 19.17
CA LYS A 66 -8.53 6.79 18.04
C LYS A 66 -7.37 6.11 17.34
N TYR A 67 -7.43 6.07 16.01
CA TYR A 67 -6.41 5.47 15.15
C TYR A 67 -5.98 6.45 14.06
N PRO A 68 -4.69 6.48 13.68
CA PRO A 68 -4.19 7.33 12.60
C PRO A 68 -4.52 6.78 11.20
N TYR A 69 -4.85 5.48 11.11
CA TYR A 69 -5.18 4.73 9.90
C TYR A 69 -5.78 3.37 10.30
N LEU A 70 -6.38 2.66 9.35
CA LEU A 70 -6.66 1.22 9.49
C LEU A 70 -5.43 0.45 9.01
N PHE A 71 -5.15 -0.69 9.60
CA PHE A 71 -4.01 -1.54 9.25
C PHE A 71 -4.46 -2.98 9.07
N TRP A 72 -3.88 -3.67 8.09
CA TRP A 72 -4.00 -5.12 7.96
C TRP A 72 -2.71 -5.75 7.45
N GLU A 73 -2.55 -7.05 7.72
CA GLU A 73 -1.63 -7.94 7.03
C GLU A 73 -2.37 -9.21 6.62
N GLY A 74 -1.98 -9.79 5.50
CA GLY A 74 -2.62 -11.01 5.03
C GLY A 74 -2.31 -11.38 3.59
N LEU A 75 -2.95 -12.46 3.16
CA LEU A 75 -2.86 -12.96 1.80
C LEU A 75 -4.03 -12.42 0.98
N GLY A 76 -3.71 -11.84 -0.18
CA GLY A 76 -4.70 -11.47 -1.18
C GLY A 76 -5.55 -12.67 -1.60
N SER A 77 -6.74 -12.40 -2.14
CA SER A 77 -7.63 -13.42 -2.71
C SER A 77 -7.42 -13.64 -4.21
N GLY A 78 -6.67 -12.74 -4.87
CA GLY A 78 -6.32 -12.85 -6.28
C GLY A 78 -4.85 -12.53 -6.57
N GLU A 79 -4.55 -12.34 -7.85
CA GLU A 79 -3.19 -12.12 -8.36
C GLU A 79 -3.10 -10.80 -9.12
N ALA A 80 -1.91 -10.21 -9.16
CA ALA A 80 -1.59 -9.07 -10.01
C ALA A 80 -1.14 -9.55 -11.39
N GLU A 81 -1.34 -8.71 -12.41
CA GLU A 81 -0.72 -8.97 -13.72
C GLU A 81 0.81 -8.92 -13.60
N PRO A 82 1.53 -9.90 -14.17
CA PRO A 82 2.99 -9.89 -14.15
C PRO A 82 3.53 -8.65 -14.88
N THR A 83 4.41 -7.89 -14.21
CA THR A 83 5.16 -6.80 -14.84
C THR A 83 6.63 -7.13 -14.96
N ASN A 84 7.20 -6.75 -16.10
CA ASN A 84 8.63 -6.81 -16.38
C ASN A 84 9.32 -5.45 -16.17
N ALA A 85 8.54 -4.40 -15.91
CA ALA A 85 9.05 -3.05 -15.72
C ALA A 85 9.21 -2.74 -14.22
N GLY A 86 10.29 -2.07 -13.87
CA GLY A 86 10.61 -1.73 -12.48
C GLY A 86 11.83 -0.82 -12.41
N PHE A 87 12.31 -0.57 -11.20
CA PHE A 87 13.39 0.39 -10.97
C PHE A 87 14.59 -0.29 -10.32
N ASN A 88 15.78 0.00 -10.82
CA ASN A 88 17.01 -0.33 -10.13
C ASN A 88 17.40 0.86 -9.24
N VAL A 89 17.54 0.62 -7.94
CA VAL A 89 17.91 1.65 -6.98
C VAL A 89 19.13 1.21 -6.18
N ARG A 90 20.16 2.05 -6.14
CA ARG A 90 21.31 1.88 -5.25
C ARG A 90 20.86 2.08 -3.80
N LYS A 91 21.43 1.32 -2.86
CA LYS A 91 21.10 1.40 -1.43
C LYS A 91 21.07 2.84 -0.90
N GLU A 92 22.10 3.62 -1.21
CA GLU A 92 22.25 5.01 -0.78
C GLU A 92 21.14 5.95 -1.31
N ASN A 93 20.47 5.56 -2.39
CA ASN A 93 19.44 6.36 -3.04
C ASN A 93 18.01 5.90 -2.68
N VAL A 94 17.83 4.83 -1.91
CA VAL A 94 16.49 4.26 -1.61
C VAL A 94 15.57 5.29 -0.97
N SER A 95 16.07 6.07 0.01
CA SER A 95 15.26 7.08 0.69
C SER A 95 14.68 8.11 -0.29
N LYS A 96 15.54 8.70 -1.13
CA LYS A 96 15.14 9.69 -2.14
C LYS A 96 14.25 9.08 -3.22
N PHE A 97 14.55 7.85 -3.64
CA PHE A 97 13.74 7.10 -4.59
C PHE A 97 12.30 6.90 -4.08
N LEU A 98 12.13 6.51 -2.81
CA LEU A 98 10.80 6.36 -2.21
C LEU A 98 10.06 7.70 -2.16
N ASP A 99 10.73 8.79 -1.78
CA ASP A 99 10.13 10.13 -1.78
C ASP A 99 9.58 10.50 -3.17
N GLU A 100 10.38 10.31 -4.21
CA GLU A 100 10.02 10.67 -5.59
C GLU A 100 8.91 9.78 -6.16
N LYS A 101 9.04 8.44 -6.03
CA LYS A 101 8.13 7.50 -6.68
C LYS A 101 6.78 7.39 -5.98
N LEU A 102 6.73 7.56 -4.66
CA LEU A 102 5.46 7.57 -3.92
C LEU A 102 4.70 8.88 -4.16
N ALA A 103 5.41 10.03 -4.19
CA ALA A 103 4.79 11.30 -4.56
C ALA A 103 4.25 11.28 -5.99
N ALA A 104 4.98 10.67 -6.94
CA ALA A 104 4.53 10.48 -8.33
C ALA A 104 3.28 9.59 -8.46
N GLN A 105 2.96 8.79 -7.45
CA GLN A 105 1.75 7.97 -7.35
C GLN A 105 0.63 8.66 -6.56
N GLY A 106 0.90 9.87 -6.05
CA GLY A 106 -0.10 10.72 -5.42
C GLY A 106 -0.11 10.64 -3.90
N LEU A 107 0.88 10.01 -3.25
CA LEU A 107 1.02 10.03 -1.79
C LEU A 107 1.50 11.40 -1.29
N ASN A 108 1.05 11.79 -0.10
CA ASN A 108 1.48 13.04 0.55
C ASN A 108 2.69 12.81 1.47
N GLN A 109 3.26 13.89 2.02
CA GLN A 109 4.46 13.81 2.87
C GLN A 109 4.27 12.93 4.12
N LYS A 110 3.10 12.97 4.75
CA LYS A 110 2.81 12.16 5.95
C LYS A 110 2.79 10.68 5.61
N GLU A 111 2.08 10.30 4.55
CA GLU A 111 1.97 8.91 4.11
C GLU A 111 3.32 8.36 3.64
N ILE A 112 4.13 9.18 2.93
CA ILE A 112 5.48 8.82 2.51
C ILE A 112 6.39 8.61 3.73
N PHE A 113 6.28 9.48 4.74
CA PHE A 113 7.04 9.33 5.98
C PHE A 113 6.69 8.00 6.68
N ASP A 114 5.40 7.74 6.90
CA ASP A 114 4.91 6.51 7.54
C ASP A 114 5.30 5.25 6.73
N PHE A 115 5.30 5.33 5.39
CA PHE A 115 5.76 4.27 4.49
C PHE A 115 7.24 3.97 4.71
N LYS A 116 8.07 5.03 4.68
CA LYS A 116 9.54 4.91 4.80
C LYS A 116 9.94 4.42 6.19
N GLU A 117 9.27 4.86 7.25
CA GLU A 117 9.54 4.41 8.61
C GLU A 117 9.55 2.87 8.70
N PHE A 118 8.64 2.20 7.99
CA PHE A 118 8.59 0.75 7.96
C PHE A 118 9.50 0.12 6.90
N TRP A 119 9.47 0.61 5.66
CA TRP A 119 10.11 -0.09 4.54
C TRP A 119 11.58 0.25 4.32
N LEU A 120 11.99 1.50 4.59
CA LEU A 120 13.37 1.93 4.34
C LEU A 120 14.42 1.12 5.12
N PRO A 121 14.23 0.81 6.43
CA PRO A 121 15.19 -0.01 7.17
C PRO A 121 15.38 -1.43 6.60
N ARG A 122 14.37 -1.96 5.89
CA ARG A 122 14.40 -3.31 5.31
C ARG A 122 15.13 -3.36 3.97
N MET A 123 15.48 -2.21 3.41
CA MET A 123 16.20 -2.05 2.15
C MET A 123 17.65 -1.58 2.40
N GLN A 124 18.34 -2.19 3.38
CA GLN A 124 19.74 -1.84 3.74
C GLN A 124 20.79 -2.96 3.60
N SER A 125 20.38 -4.21 3.33
CA SER A 125 21.26 -5.39 3.29
C SER A 125 22.04 -5.61 1.98
N ALA A 126 21.64 -4.99 0.88
CA ALA A 126 22.22 -5.20 -0.45
C ALA A 126 22.66 -3.88 -1.12
N PRO A 127 23.61 -3.93 -2.09
CA PRO A 127 24.08 -2.73 -2.79
C PRO A 127 23.01 -2.13 -3.72
N TYR A 128 22.11 -2.95 -4.24
CA TYR A 128 21.00 -2.54 -5.10
C TYR A 128 19.71 -3.24 -4.70
N TYR A 129 18.60 -2.61 -5.06
CA TYR A 129 17.28 -3.20 -5.04
C TYR A 129 16.63 -3.05 -6.42
N PHE A 130 15.89 -4.07 -6.81
CA PHE A 130 14.93 -3.97 -7.89
C PHE A 130 13.53 -3.79 -7.27
N VAL A 131 12.84 -2.71 -7.65
CA VAL A 131 11.56 -2.32 -7.06
C VAL A 131 10.47 -2.25 -8.12
N ILE A 132 9.32 -2.82 -7.82
CA ILE A 132 8.08 -2.76 -8.60
C ILE A 132 6.99 -2.13 -7.72
N PHE A 133 6.10 -1.34 -8.31
CA PHE A 133 4.88 -0.89 -7.64
C PHE A 133 3.64 -1.47 -8.34
N TYR A 134 2.68 -1.95 -7.56
CA TYR A 134 1.35 -2.34 -8.03
C TYR A 134 0.37 -1.23 -7.66
N GLY A 135 -0.41 -0.78 -8.66
CA GLY A 135 -1.32 0.35 -8.52
C GLY A 135 -2.74 -0.06 -8.10
N THR A 136 -3.67 0.89 -8.12
CA THR A 136 -5.08 0.66 -7.76
C THR A 136 -5.73 -0.50 -8.53
N SER A 137 -5.49 -0.63 -9.84
CA SER A 137 -6.05 -1.73 -10.64
C SER A 137 -5.54 -3.10 -10.21
N ASP A 138 -4.25 -3.19 -9.92
CA ASP A 138 -3.61 -4.43 -9.47
C ASP A 138 -4.12 -4.79 -8.08
N MET A 139 -4.15 -3.82 -7.15
CA MET A 139 -4.64 -4.04 -5.80
C MET A 139 -6.12 -4.40 -5.74
N ASN A 140 -6.95 -3.92 -6.69
CA ASN A 140 -8.34 -4.35 -6.81
C ASN A 140 -8.47 -5.83 -7.23
N SER A 141 -7.44 -6.39 -7.87
CA SER A 141 -7.39 -7.81 -8.24
C SER A 141 -6.77 -8.66 -7.12
N ILE A 142 -5.71 -8.16 -6.46
CA ILE A 142 -5.01 -8.85 -5.37
C ILE A 142 -5.89 -8.93 -4.11
N ALA A 143 -6.42 -7.78 -3.67
CA ALA A 143 -7.14 -7.62 -2.41
C ALA A 143 -8.25 -6.57 -2.59
N PRO A 144 -9.42 -6.95 -3.12
CA PRO A 144 -10.52 -6.02 -3.31
C PRO A 144 -10.88 -5.28 -2.01
N LEU A 145 -11.07 -3.96 -2.13
CA LEU A 145 -11.41 -3.06 -1.03
C LEU A 145 -12.78 -2.43 -1.32
N SER A 146 -13.72 -2.60 -0.38
CA SER A 146 -15.02 -1.94 -0.40
C SER A 146 -15.06 -0.85 0.67
N VAL A 147 -15.49 0.36 0.29
CA VAL A 147 -15.63 1.50 1.19
C VAL A 147 -17.00 2.13 0.99
N SER A 148 -17.71 2.37 2.10
CA SER A 148 -19.01 3.03 2.12
C SER A 148 -19.02 4.19 3.13
N PRO A 149 -19.40 5.42 2.76
CA PRO A 149 -19.85 5.84 1.42
C PRO A 149 -18.75 5.68 0.36
N ARG A 150 -19.15 5.59 -0.91
CA ARG A 150 -18.22 5.40 -2.02
C ARG A 150 -17.24 6.58 -2.09
N PRO A 151 -15.91 6.35 -2.07
CA PRO A 151 -14.93 7.41 -2.27
C PRO A 151 -14.95 7.94 -3.70
N ASP A 152 -14.65 9.23 -3.83
CA ASP A 152 -14.45 9.90 -5.11
C ASP A 152 -13.08 9.55 -5.71
N THR A 153 -12.07 9.38 -4.85
CA THR A 153 -10.70 9.03 -5.24
C THR A 153 -10.18 7.85 -4.42
N VAL A 154 -9.58 6.86 -5.08
CA VAL A 154 -8.91 5.73 -4.43
C VAL A 154 -7.51 5.55 -5.03
N ILE A 155 -6.48 5.72 -4.21
CA ILE A 155 -5.07 5.52 -4.59
C ILE A 155 -4.53 4.38 -3.75
N ARG A 156 -4.10 3.29 -4.40
CA ARG A 156 -3.52 2.12 -3.73
C ARG A 156 -2.13 1.85 -4.30
N VAL A 157 -1.13 1.69 -3.44
CA VAL A 157 0.27 1.45 -3.82
C VAL A 157 0.83 0.28 -3.02
N LEU A 158 1.11 -0.83 -3.68
CA LEU A 158 1.81 -1.96 -3.07
C LEU A 158 3.21 -2.07 -3.66
N MET A 159 4.23 -1.95 -2.82
CA MET A 159 5.63 -2.07 -3.24
C MET A 159 6.11 -3.52 -3.14
N ASP A 160 6.70 -4.04 -4.20
CA ASP A 160 7.50 -5.26 -4.17
C ASP A 160 8.96 -4.90 -4.43
N TYR A 161 9.88 -5.44 -3.63
CA TYR A 161 11.30 -5.19 -3.80
C TYR A 161 12.12 -6.45 -3.58
N ARG A 162 13.26 -6.51 -4.28
CA ARG A 162 14.23 -7.60 -4.15
C ARG A 162 15.65 -7.06 -4.07
N ALA A 163 16.42 -7.57 -3.11
CA ALA A 163 17.85 -7.36 -3.03
C ALA A 163 18.54 -7.96 -4.26
N VAL A 164 19.41 -7.19 -4.92
CA VAL A 164 20.20 -7.65 -6.07
C VAL A 164 21.65 -7.18 -5.95
N SER A 165 22.59 -7.97 -6.45
CA SER A 165 24.01 -7.63 -6.44
C SER A 165 24.39 -6.61 -7.52
N ALA A 166 23.61 -6.53 -8.59
CA ALA A 166 23.80 -5.59 -9.70
C ALA A 166 22.44 -5.18 -10.31
N PRO A 167 22.36 -4.02 -10.99
CA PRO A 167 21.17 -3.60 -11.72
C PRO A 167 20.71 -4.63 -12.75
N LEU A 168 19.39 -4.78 -12.89
CA LEU A 168 18.76 -5.62 -13.90
C LEU A 168 18.49 -4.82 -15.17
N ASN A 169 18.69 -5.43 -16.34
CA ASN A 169 18.32 -4.83 -17.63
C ASN A 169 16.80 -4.95 -17.85
N ARG A 170 16.04 -3.97 -17.35
CA ARG A 170 14.58 -3.93 -17.37
C ARG A 170 14.11 -2.50 -17.69
N PRO A 171 13.01 -2.32 -18.43
CA PRO A 171 12.45 -0.99 -18.65
C PRO A 171 11.95 -0.38 -17.33
N GLU A 172 12.00 0.94 -17.21
CA GLU A 172 11.40 1.63 -16.07
C GLU A 172 9.88 1.54 -16.11
N GLN A 173 9.27 1.34 -14.93
CA GLN A 173 7.83 1.35 -14.79
C GLN A 173 7.28 2.76 -14.99
N LYS A 174 6.14 2.88 -15.67
CA LYS A 174 5.40 4.13 -15.75
C LYS A 174 4.47 4.23 -14.55
N LEU A 175 4.65 5.27 -13.75
CA LEU A 175 3.81 5.57 -12.61
C LEU A 175 2.90 6.75 -12.95
N SER A 176 1.70 6.76 -12.37
CA SER A 176 0.75 7.85 -12.52
C SER A 176 -0.04 8.04 -11.24
N ALA A 177 -0.38 9.27 -10.93
CA ALA A 177 -1.28 9.62 -9.83
C ALA A 177 -2.67 10.00 -10.35
N LEU A 178 -3.68 9.74 -9.54
CA LEU A 178 -4.98 10.38 -9.68
C LEU A 178 -5.00 11.66 -8.82
N PRO A 179 -5.61 12.77 -9.30
CA PRO A 179 -5.83 13.94 -8.46
C PRO A 179 -6.72 13.58 -7.27
N ARG A 180 -6.34 13.99 -6.05
CA ARG A 180 -7.16 13.84 -4.85
C ARG A 180 -8.34 14.79 -4.91
N LYS A 181 -9.54 14.25 -5.16
CA LYS A 181 -10.80 15.00 -5.21
C LYS A 181 -11.83 14.34 -4.32
N GLY A 182 -12.62 15.14 -3.60
CA GLY A 182 -13.69 14.66 -2.73
C GLY A 182 -13.19 13.70 -1.64
N PHE A 183 -14.04 12.76 -1.24
CA PHE A 183 -13.65 11.71 -0.31
C PHE A 183 -12.53 10.85 -0.92
N THR A 184 -11.33 10.96 -0.35
CA THR A 184 -10.15 10.25 -0.82
C THR A 184 -9.75 9.12 0.12
N VAL A 185 -9.50 7.94 -0.44
CA VAL A 185 -8.92 6.79 0.26
C VAL A 185 -7.51 6.54 -0.28
N ILE A 186 -6.55 6.45 0.64
CA ILE A 186 -5.17 6.08 0.32
C ILE A 186 -4.87 4.75 1.00
N GLU A 187 -4.37 3.79 0.25
CA GLU A 187 -3.77 2.59 0.81
C GLU A 187 -2.35 2.44 0.32
N TRP A 188 -1.41 2.15 1.22
CA TRP A 188 -0.10 1.71 0.81
C TRP A 188 0.36 0.53 1.63
N GLY A 189 1.19 -0.32 1.03
CA GLY A 189 1.82 -1.46 1.68
C GLY A 189 3.01 -1.96 0.89
N GLY A 190 3.51 -3.13 1.27
CA GLY A 190 4.51 -3.82 0.47
C GLY A 190 4.48 -5.33 0.66
N VAL A 191 5.28 -6.04 -0.13
CA VAL A 191 5.34 -7.49 -0.13
C VAL A 191 6.33 -7.96 0.94
N LEU A 192 5.85 -8.78 1.88
CA LEU A 192 6.69 -9.50 2.84
C LEU A 192 6.94 -10.91 2.32
N TYR A 193 8.20 -11.21 2.04
CA TYR A 193 8.67 -12.56 1.80
C TYR A 193 9.05 -13.18 3.15
N LYS A 194 8.28 -14.17 3.59
CA LYS A 194 8.58 -15.00 4.77
C LYS A 194 9.48 -16.17 4.40
#